data_AF-A0A953YZ69-F1
#
_entry.id   AF-A0A953YZ69-F1
#
_cell.length_a   1.000
_cell.length_b   1.000
_cell.length_c   1.000
_cell.angle_alpha   90.00
_cell.angle_beta   90.00
_cell.angle_gamma   90.00
#
_symmetry.space_group_name_H-M   'P 1'
#
loop_
_entity.id
_entity.type
_entity.pdbx_description
1 polymer ?
#
loop_
_entity_poly.entity_id
_entity_poly.type
_entity_poly.pdbx_seq_one_letter_code
_entity_poly.pdbx_strand_id
1 'polypeptide(L)' 'MRNIRPPITPAFAHAKSVVRKLHEAGFRAYFVGGCVRDWLLGLSPKDIDIASDALPDQVELLFDHTRAVGKSFGV' A
#
# COMPACT_ATOMS: atom_id res chain seq x y z
N MET A 1 25.18 8.04 -1.85
CA MET A 1 23.74 7.69 -1.87
C MET A 1 23.21 7.84 -0.44
N ARG A 2 22.13 8.60 -0.19
CA ARG A 2 21.55 8.68 1.16
C ARG A 2 20.93 7.32 1.49
N ASN A 3 21.24 6.78 2.67
CA ASN A 3 20.72 5.50 3.12
C ASN A 3 19.32 5.73 3.69
N ILE A 4 18.30 5.69 2.83
CA ILE A 4 16.92 6.02 3.19
C ILE A 4 16.28 4.79 3.82
N ARG A 5 16.18 4.78 5.16
CA ARG A 5 15.58 3.68 5.91
C ARG A 5 14.05 3.78 5.85
N PRO A 6 13.32 2.64 5.80
CA PRO A 6 11.86 2.65 5.85
C PRO A 6 11.33 3.30 7.13
N PRO A 7 10.19 4.01 7.08
CA PRO A 7 9.55 4.55 8.26
C PRO A 7 9.17 3.41 9.22
N ILE A 8 9.60 3.50 10.47
CA ILE A 8 9.24 2.53 11.51
C ILE A 8 7.98 3.04 12.22
N THR A 9 6.85 3.03 11.51
CA THR A 9 5.54 3.42 12.06
C THR A 9 4.56 2.25 12.03
N PRO A 10 3.59 2.17 12.96
CA PRO A 10 2.55 1.15 12.93
C PRO A 10 1.77 1.14 11.60
N ALA A 11 1.50 2.32 11.03
CA ALA A 11 0.85 2.46 9.74
C ALA A 11 1.68 1.81 8.61
N PHE A 12 2.99 2.05 8.57
CA PHE A 12 3.87 1.44 7.57
C PHE A 12 3.97 -0.08 7.74
N ALA A 13 4.03 -0.57 8.98
CA ALA A 13 4.02 -2.01 9.26
C ALA A 13 2.73 -2.66 8.75
N HIS A 14 1.58 -2.02 8.98
CA HIS A 14 0.29 -2.49 8.47
C HIS A 14 0.25 -2.46 6.93
N ALA A 15 0.66 -1.37 6.30
CA ALA A 15 0.68 -1.26 4.84
C ALA A 15 1.64 -2.28 4.19
N LYS A 16 2.78 -2.56 4.82
CA LYS A 16 3.69 -3.65 4.40
C LYS A 16 3.01 -5.02 4.48
N SER A 17 2.16 -5.25 5.48
CA SER A 17 1.39 -6.50 5.58
C SER A 17 0.36 -6.64 4.45
N VAL A 18 -0.26 -5.54 4.01
CA VAL A 18 -1.18 -5.51 2.86
C VAL A 18 -0.45 -5.87 1.58
N VAL A 19 0.68 -5.23 1.29
CA VAL A 19 1.52 -5.56 0.12
C VAL A 19 1.94 -7.03 0.15
N ARG A 20 2.35 -7.54 1.32
CA ARG A 20 2.73 -8.95 1.46
C ARG A 20 1.56 -9.88 1.15
N LYS A 21 0.35 -9.61 1.67
CA LYS A 21 -0.83 -10.44 1.42
C LYS A 21 -1.21 -10.46 -0.07
N LEU A 22 -1.11 -9.32 -0.76
CA LEU A 22 -1.33 -9.23 -2.21
C LEU A 22 -0.29 -10.06 -2.98
N HIS A 23 0.99 -9.97 -2.61
CA HIS A 23 2.05 -10.79 -3.21
C HIS A 23 1.84 -12.29 -2.97
N GLU A 24 1.49 -12.69 -1.74
CA GLU A 24 1.18 -14.09 -1.38
C GLU A 24 -0.02 -14.63 -2.18
N ALA A 25 -0.95 -13.76 -2.56
CA ALA A 25 -2.08 -14.08 -3.43
C ALA A 25 -1.75 -14.07 -4.94
N GLY A 26 -0.50 -13.76 -5.31
CA GLY A 26 -0.02 -13.79 -6.70
C GLY A 26 -0.18 -12.47 -7.48
N PHE A 27 -0.59 -11.39 -6.82
CA PHE A 27 -0.70 -10.06 -7.43
C PHE A 27 0.60 -9.27 -7.28
N ARG A 28 0.82 -8.29 -8.15
CA ARG A 28 1.88 -7.29 -7.97
C ARG A 28 1.35 -6.16 -7.12
N ALA A 29 2.10 -5.72 -6.11
CA ALA A 29 1.71 -4.58 -5.28
C ALA A 29 2.89 -3.67 -4.96
N TYR A 30 2.68 -2.36 -5.09
CA TYR A 30 3.72 -1.36 -4.91
C TYR A 30 3.23 -0.18 -4.06
N PHE A 31 4.10 0.33 -3.19
CA PHE A 31 3.90 1.66 -2.63
C PHE A 31 4.04 2.70 -3.73
N VAL A 32 3.13 3.66 -3.79
CA VAL A 32 3.09 4.69 -4.85
C VAL A 32 2.80 6.07 -4.28
N GLY A 33 2.88 7.09 -5.13
CA GLY A 33 2.38 8.42 -4.81
C GLY A 33 3.20 9.17 -3.75
N GLY A 34 2.50 9.95 -2.93
CA GLY A 34 3.10 10.86 -1.96
C GLY A 34 3.95 10.15 -0.91
N CYS A 35 3.57 8.94 -0.52
CA CYS A 35 4.30 8.19 0.50
C CYS A 35 5.73 7.82 0.08
N VAL A 36 5.92 7.48 -1.21
CA VAL A 36 7.24 7.18 -1.77
C VAL A 36 8.07 8.46 -1.86
N ARG A 37 7.48 9.55 -2.36
CA ARG A 37 8.15 10.86 -2.42
C ARG A 37 8.63 11.29 -1.03
N ASP A 38 7.73 11.29 -0.05
CA ASP A 38 8.02 11.76 1.30
C ASP A 38 9.11 10.90 1.94
N TRP A 39 9.03 9.58 1.78
CA TRP A 39 10.07 8.67 2.23
C TRP A 39 11.43 8.98 1.57
N LEU A 40 11.48 9.16 0.25
CA LEU A 40 12.72 9.50 -0.47
C LEU A 40 13.31 10.87 -0.06
N LEU A 41 12.47 11.77 0.46
CA LEU A 41 12.90 13.05 1.04
C LEU A 41 13.31 12.94 2.51
N GLY A 42 13.17 11.77 3.13
CA GLY A 42 13.43 11.55 4.56
C GLY A 42 12.32 12.12 5.47
N LEU A 43 11.14 12.39 4.91
CA LEU A 43 9.96 12.84 5.63
C LEU A 43 9.11 11.63 6.04
N SER A 44 8.27 11.80 7.07
CA SER A 44 7.27 10.80 7.42
C SER A 44 6.06 10.92 6.47
N PRO A 45 5.68 9.86 5.75
CA PRO A 45 4.44 9.85 4.98
C PRO A 45 3.23 10.11 5.87
N LYS A 46 2.26 10.89 5.37
CA LYS A 46 0.97 11.12 6.04
C LYS A 46 -0.03 10.02 5.73
N ASP A 47 -0.10 9.67 4.45
CA ASP A 47 -0.95 8.62 3.89
C ASP A 47 -0.05 7.61 3.17
N ILE A 48 -0.52 6.36 3.02
CA ILE A 48 0.21 5.29 2.32
C ILE A 48 -0.70 4.70 1.26
N ASP A 49 -0.34 4.93 0.00
CA ASP A 49 -1.06 4.40 -1.15
C ASP A 49 -0.35 3.15 -1.69
N ILE A 50 -1.15 2.13 -2.01
CA ILE A 50 -0.67 0.88 -2.63
C ILE A 50 -1.41 0.73 -3.97
N ALA A 51 -0.65 0.59 -5.05
CA ALA A 51 -1.19 0.17 -6.34
C ALA A 51 -1.00 -1.34 -6.52
N SER A 52 -2.02 -2.01 -7.06
CA SER A 52 -2.01 -3.44 -7.34
C SER A 52 -2.61 -3.72 -8.71
N ASP A 53 -2.28 -4.86 -9.30
CA ASP A 53 -2.99 -5.39 -10.47
C ASP A 53 -4.19 -6.28 -10.11
N ALA A 54 -4.49 -6.45 -8.82
CA ALA A 54 -5.74 -7.01 -8.34
C ALA A 54 -6.92 -6.07 -8.65
N LEU A 55 -8.01 -6.61 -9.18
CA LEU A 55 -9.28 -5.90 -9.32
C LEU A 55 -9.93 -5.66 -7.95
N PRO A 56 -10.77 -4.63 -7.79
CA PRO A 56 -11.42 -4.34 -6.51
C PRO A 56 -12.17 -5.53 -5.88
N ASP A 57 -12.88 -6.33 -6.68
CA ASP A 57 -13.55 -7.55 -6.20
C ASP A 57 -12.55 -8.58 -5.65
N GLN A 58 -11.37 -8.70 -6.27
CA GLN A 58 -10.31 -9.60 -5.80
C GLN A 58 -9.69 -9.09 -4.50
N VAL A 59 -9.55 -7.77 -4.35
CA VAL A 59 -9.11 -7.16 -3.09
C VAL A 59 -10.13 -7.44 -1.99
N GLU A 60 -11.43 -7.25 -2.23
CA GLU A 60 -12.47 -7.53 -1.23
C GLU A 60 -12.49 -9.00 -0.78
N LEU A 61 -12.19 -9.95 -1.66
CA LEU A 61 -12.08 -11.37 -1.30
C LEU A 61 -10.85 -11.68 -0.43
N LEU A 62 -9.80 -10.86 -0.50
CA LEU A 62 -8.55 -11.07 0.25
C LEU A 62 -8.58 -10.47 1.65
N PHE A 63 -9.45 -9.51 1.96
CA PHE A 63 -9.43 -8.79 3.23
C PHE A 63 -10.79 -8.84 3.93
N ASP A 64 -10.80 -9.23 5.21
CA ASP A 64 -12.02 -9.36 6.02
C ASP A 64 -12.78 -8.03 6.19
N HIS A 65 -12.07 -6.91 6.03
CA HIS A 65 -12.62 -5.56 6.16
C HIS A 65 -12.15 -4.67 5.02
N THR A 66 -13.10 -4.13 4.26
CA THR A 66 -12.87 -3.15 3.19
C THR A 66 -13.90 -2.02 3.24
N ARG A 67 -13.56 -0.86 2.65
CA ARG A 67 -14.49 0.26 2.44
C ARG A 67 -14.53 0.62 0.95
N ALA A 68 -15.53 0.12 0.24
CA ALA A 68 -15.64 0.18 -1.22
C ALA A 68 -16.13 1.53 -1.78
N VAL A 69 -15.72 2.66 -1.20
CA VAL A 69 -16.22 3.99 -1.63
C VAL A 69 -15.70 4.36 -3.03
N GLY A 70 -14.50 3.90 -3.39
CA GLY A 70 -13.85 4.20 -4.67
C GLY A 70 -13.90 3.07 -5.70
N LYS A 71 -14.64 2.00 -5.43
CA LYS A 71 -14.60 0.75 -6.20
C LYS A 71 -14.91 0.95 -7.68
N SER A 72 -15.88 1.80 -8.01
CA SER A 72 -16.24 2.15 -9.39
C SER A 72 -15.12 2.85 -10.16
N PHE A 73 -14.11 3.37 -9.47
CA PHE A 73 -12.93 4.02 -10.03
C PHE A 73 -11.66 3.18 -9.90
N GLY A 74 -11.76 1.93 -9.44
CA GLY A 74 -10.62 1.03 -9.23
C GLY A 74 -9.86 1.25 -7.91
N VAL A 75 -10.51 1.84 -6.90
CA VAL A 75 -9.93 2.14 -5.58
C VAL A 75 -10.63 1.35 -4.48
#